data_AF-A0A2S2R9K0-F1
#
_entry.id   AF-A0A2S2R9K0-F1
#
_cell.length_a   1.000
_cell.length_b   1.000
_cell.length_c   1.000
_cell.angle_alpha   90.00
_cell.angle_beta   90.00
_cell.angle_gamma   90.00
#
_symmetry.space_group_name_H-M   'P 1'
#
loop_
_entity.id
_entity.type
_entity.pdbx_description
1 polymer ?
#
loop_
_entity_poly.entity_id
_entity_poly.type
_entity_poly.pdbx_seq_one_letter_code
_entity_poly.pdbx_strand_id
1 'polypeptide(L)'
;ILDHLLNELNKRRAAYQNFFFPFAFIVILERLLHDDIVKGATQLNEIYYDDMDLNELINECLHLKAHIIQLADDKQNNVPKLLQILHEKNLISIYLLTPEVRRTIGFMVWVEITKRHG
;
A
#
# COMPACT_ATOMS: atom_id res chain seq x y z
N ILE A 1 18.52 -1.53 30.20
CA ILE A 1 18.92 -1.35 28.78
C ILE A 1 18.00 -2.13 27.85
N LEU A 2 17.79 -3.44 28.07
CA LEU A 2 16.86 -4.25 27.25
C LEU A 2 15.42 -3.70 27.23
N ASP A 3 14.86 -3.32 28.38
CA ASP A 3 13.48 -2.80 28.45
C ASP A 3 13.31 -1.46 27.74
N HIS A 4 14.34 -0.63 27.75
CA HIS A 4 14.35 0.64 27.02
C HIS A 4 14.36 0.42 25.51
N LEU A 5 15.19 -0.51 25.03
CA LEU A 5 15.22 -0.91 23.62
C LEU A 5 13.89 -1.52 23.18
N LEU A 6 13.30 -2.41 23.99
CA LEU A 6 11.99 -3.00 23.71
C LEU A 6 10.89 -1.94 23.62
N ASN A 7 10.90 -0.96 24.51
CA ASN A 7 9.92 0.12 24.52
C ASN A 7 10.05 1.02 23.28
N GLU A 8 11.28 1.40 22.90
CA GLU A 8 11.52 2.18 21.68
C GLU A 8 11.14 1.42 20.39
N LEU A 9 11.42 0.11 20.33
CA LEU A 9 10.98 -0.74 19.22
C LEU A 9 9.45 -0.81 19.13
N ASN A 10 8.76 -0.95 20.26
CA ASN A 10 7.30 -0.97 20.28
C ASN A 10 6.69 0.37 19.86
N LYS A 11 7.27 1.50 20.28
CA LYS A 11 6.85 2.83 19.82
C LYS A 11 7.01 2.97 18.30
N ARG A 12 8.15 2.55 17.75
CA ARG A 12 8.39 2.56 16.29
C ARG A 12 7.39 1.67 15.58
N ARG A 13 7.12 0.46 16.09
CA ARG A 13 6.12 -0.44 15.53
C ARG A 13 4.74 0.21 15.48
N ALA A 14 4.30 0.83 16.59
CA ALA A 14 3.02 1.52 16.65
C ALA A 14 2.96 2.70 15.67
N ALA A 15 4.03 3.49 15.57
CA ALA A 15 4.12 4.58 14.60
C ALA A 15 4.00 4.08 13.16
N TYR A 16 4.69 2.98 12.81
CA TYR A 16 4.57 2.38 11.48
C TYR A 16 3.19 1.79 11.21
N GLN A 17 2.55 1.17 12.20
CA GLN A 17 1.18 0.67 12.07
C GLN A 17 0.21 1.81 11.81
N ASN A 18 0.31 2.91 12.55
CA ASN A 18 -0.53 4.09 12.37
C ASN A 18 -0.31 4.74 10.99
N PHE A 19 0.94 4.82 10.54
CA PHE A 19 1.25 5.32 9.20
C PHE A 19 0.75 4.40 8.08
N PHE A 20 0.82 3.08 8.27
CA PHE A 20 0.41 2.09 7.28
C PHE A 20 -1.12 1.98 7.14
N PHE A 21 -1.84 2.09 8.25
CA PHE A 21 -3.26 1.75 8.31
C PHE A 21 -4.13 2.41 7.23
N PRO A 22 -3.97 3.71 6.90
CA PRO A 22 -4.74 4.36 5.83
C PRO A 22 -4.55 3.77 4.44
N PHE A 23 -3.39 3.17 4.18
CA PHE A 23 -3.02 2.61 2.87
C PHE A 23 -3.26 1.10 2.77
N ALA A 24 -3.67 0.44 3.86
CA ALA A 24 -3.78 -1.01 3.94
C ALA A 24 -4.71 -1.61 2.87
N PHE A 25 -5.76 -0.88 2.48
CA PHE A 25 -6.73 -1.33 1.48
C PHE A 25 -6.11 -1.50 0.08
N ILE A 26 -5.11 -0.70 -0.27
CA ILE A 26 -4.41 -0.74 -1.58
C ILE A 26 -3.75 -2.12 -1.78
N VAL A 27 -3.19 -2.68 -0.71
CA VAL A 27 -2.48 -3.97 -0.73
C VAL A 27 -3.40 -5.16 -1.03
N ILE A 28 -4.70 -5.04 -0.75
CA ILE A 28 -5.69 -6.11 -0.92
C ILE A 28 -6.74 -5.78 -2.00
N LEU A 29 -6.46 -4.79 -2.87
CA LEU A 29 -7.37 -4.26 -3.90
C LEU A 29 -8.09 -5.34 -4.72
N GLU A 30 -7.38 -6.42 -5.07
CA GLU A 30 -7.93 -7.55 -5.83
C GLU A 30 -9.16 -8.20 -5.18
N ARG A 31 -9.26 -8.15 -3.85
CA ARG A 31 -10.31 -8.82 -3.05
C ARG A 31 -11.42 -7.88 -2.63
N LEU A 32 -11.22 -6.57 -2.78
CA LEU A 32 -12.16 -5.55 -2.31
C LEU A 32 -13.29 -5.33 -3.31
N LEU A 33 -14.51 -5.10 -2.84
CA LEU A 33 -15.60 -4.64 -3.70
C LEU A 33 -15.43 -3.14 -3.98
N HIS A 34 -16.18 -2.62 -4.97
CA HIS A 34 -16.10 -1.21 -5.32
C HIS A 34 -16.36 -0.30 -4.11
N ASP A 35 -17.39 -0.61 -3.30
CA ASP A 35 -17.73 0.17 -2.12
C ASP A 35 -16.62 0.19 -1.06
N ASP A 36 -15.89 -0.93 -0.90
CA ASP A 36 -14.75 -1.01 0.02
C ASP A 36 -13.56 -0.16 -0.48
N ILE A 37 -13.38 -0.08 -1.80
CA ILE A 37 -12.36 0.76 -2.43
C ILE A 37 -12.69 2.23 -2.23
N VAL A 38 -13.94 2.62 -2.48
CA VAL A 38 -14.42 3.99 -2.25
C VAL A 38 -14.21 4.37 -0.79
N LYS A 39 -14.59 3.49 0.14
CA LYS A 39 -14.42 3.73 1.58
C LYS A 39 -12.95 3.92 1.95
N GLY A 40 -12.05 3.06 1.46
CA GLY A 40 -10.61 3.17 1.71
C GLY A 40 -10.01 4.44 1.12
N ALA A 41 -10.40 4.79 -0.11
CA ALA A 41 -9.96 6.00 -0.78
C ALA A 41 -10.44 7.26 -0.06
N THR A 42 -11.69 7.30 0.42
CA THR A 42 -12.22 8.42 1.22
C THR A 42 -11.42 8.58 2.51
N GLN A 43 -11.17 7.49 3.25
CA GLN A 43 -10.39 7.53 4.48
C GLN A 43 -8.95 8.02 4.26
N LEU A 44 -8.35 7.64 3.14
CA LEU A 44 -7.01 8.10 2.78
C LEU A 44 -7.03 9.58 2.36
N ASN A 45 -8.04 9.98 1.59
CA ASN A 45 -8.22 11.36 1.14
C ASN A 45 -8.47 12.30 2.31
N GLU A 46 -9.20 11.91 3.35
CA GLU A 46 -9.39 12.71 4.58
C GLU A 46 -8.07 13.11 5.25
N ILE A 47 -7.01 12.31 5.09
CA ILE A 47 -5.68 12.56 5.69
C ILE A 47 -4.80 13.40 4.77
N TYR A 48 -4.96 13.27 3.46
CA TYR A 48 -4.10 13.84 2.43
C TYR A 48 -4.91 14.59 1.35
N TYR A 49 -5.97 15.29 1.75
CA TYR A 49 -6.95 15.89 0.82
C TYR A 49 -6.34 16.99 -0.04
N ASP A 50 -5.31 17.67 0.46
CA ASP A 50 -4.55 18.69 -0.27
C ASP A 50 -3.64 18.09 -1.36
N ASP A 51 -3.28 16.81 -1.23
CA ASP A 51 -2.31 16.13 -2.09
C ASP A 51 -2.97 15.23 -3.15
N MET A 52 -4.26 14.93 -3.03
CA MET A 52 -4.95 13.95 -3.88
C MET A 52 -6.40 14.34 -4.17
N ASP A 53 -6.82 14.21 -5.44
CA ASP A 53 -8.24 14.23 -5.79
C ASP A 53 -8.89 12.86 -5.51
N LEU A 54 -10.04 12.87 -4.82
CA LEU A 54 -10.72 11.64 -4.41
C LEU A 54 -11.20 10.80 -5.60
N ASN A 55 -11.72 11.43 -6.65
CA ASN A 55 -12.23 10.71 -7.81
C ASN A 55 -11.09 10.10 -8.61
N GLU A 56 -9.99 10.85 -8.78
CA GLU A 56 -8.77 10.36 -9.40
C GLU A 56 -8.19 9.17 -8.64
N LEU A 57 -8.09 9.26 -7.30
CA LEU A 57 -7.63 8.16 -6.44
C LEU A 57 -8.49 6.90 -6.57
N ILE A 58 -9.82 7.04 -6.57
CA ILE A 58 -10.74 5.92 -6.75
C ILE A 58 -10.52 5.28 -8.13
N ASN A 59 -10.41 6.09 -9.18
CA ASN A 59 -10.19 5.60 -10.54
C ASN A 59 -8.86 4.87 -10.66
N GLU A 60 -7.77 5.43 -10.12
CA GLU A 60 -6.46 4.77 -10.07
C GLU A 60 -6.52 3.44 -9.34
N CYS A 61 -7.22 3.36 -8.20
CA CYS A 61 -7.41 2.10 -7.46
C CYS A 61 -8.16 1.06 -8.29
N LEU A 62 -9.18 1.45 -9.05
CA LEU A 62 -9.94 0.55 -9.92
C LEU A 62 -9.11 0.07 -11.12
N HIS A 63 -8.33 0.97 -11.73
CA HIS A 63 -7.41 0.63 -12.81
C HIS A 63 -6.32 -0.34 -12.32
N LEU A 64 -5.73 -0.05 -11.17
CA LEU A 64 -4.74 -0.91 -10.53
C LEU A 64 -5.33 -2.28 -10.21
N LYS A 65 -6.54 -2.35 -9.64
CA LYS A 65 -7.25 -3.60 -9.39
C LYS A 65 -7.44 -4.41 -10.67
N ALA A 66 -7.93 -3.79 -11.75
CA ALA A 66 -8.11 -4.45 -13.03
C ALA A 66 -6.79 -5.02 -13.56
N HIS A 67 -5.69 -4.26 -13.40
CA HIS A 67 -4.36 -4.69 -13.79
C HIS A 67 -3.84 -5.87 -12.96
N ILE A 68 -4.03 -5.84 -11.64
CA ILE A 68 -3.68 -6.95 -10.74
C ILE A 68 -4.45 -8.21 -11.11
N ILE A 69 -5.75 -8.11 -11.37
CA ILE A 69 -6.59 -9.25 -11.79
C ILE A 69 -6.12 -9.83 -13.12
N GLN A 70 -5.76 -8.98 -14.09
CA GLN A 70 -5.25 -9.41 -15.40
C GLN A 70 -3.89 -10.11 -15.32
N LEU A 71 -3.09 -9.80 -14.29
CA LEU A 71 -1.74 -10.34 -14.10
C LEU A 71 -1.67 -11.49 -13.09
N ALA A 72 -2.75 -11.74 -12.34
CA ALA A 72 -2.79 -12.79 -11.34
C ALA A 72 -3.02 -14.17 -12.00
N ASP A 73 -1.94 -14.92 -12.25
CA ASP A 73 -2.02 -16.39 -12.32
C ASP A 73 -2.32 -16.92 -10.92
N ASP A 74 -3.62 -17.15 -10.59
CA ASP A 74 -4.32 -17.91 -9.53
C ASP A 74 -3.66 -18.23 -8.15
N LYS A 75 -2.44 -17.79 -7.86
CA LYS A 75 -1.64 -18.17 -6.70
C LYS A 75 -1.13 -16.92 -6.00
N GLN A 76 -1.85 -16.56 -4.94
CA GLN A 76 -1.48 -15.68 -3.83
C GLN A 76 -0.67 -14.44 -4.21
N ASN A 77 -1.37 -13.32 -4.31
CA ASN A 77 -0.78 -11.99 -4.33
C ASN A 77 -0.58 -11.50 -2.89
N ASN A 78 0.64 -11.06 -2.62
CA ASN A 78 1.09 -10.38 -1.42
C ASN A 78 1.86 -9.12 -1.86
N VAL A 79 2.07 -8.17 -0.95
CA VAL A 79 2.80 -6.89 -1.18
C VAL A 79 4.02 -7.00 -2.13
N PRO A 80 4.89 -8.03 -2.04
CA PRO A 80 6.06 -8.13 -2.90
C PRO A 80 5.69 -8.40 -4.36
N LYS A 81 4.61 -9.16 -4.59
CA LYS A 81 4.14 -9.51 -5.93
C LYS A 81 3.46 -8.33 -6.62
N LEU A 82 2.75 -7.48 -5.87
CA LEU A 82 2.23 -6.21 -6.38
C LEU A 82 3.37 -5.31 -6.86
N LEU A 83 4.42 -5.15 -6.06
CA LEU A 83 5.54 -4.30 -6.45
C LEU A 83 6.37 -4.91 -7.58
N GLN A 84 6.55 -6.23 -7.59
CA GLN A 84 7.17 -6.95 -8.68
C GLN A 84 6.42 -6.71 -10.00
N ILE A 85 5.09 -6.82 -9.99
CA ILE A 85 4.21 -6.49 -11.12
C ILE A 85 4.41 -5.04 -11.57
N LEU A 86 4.37 -4.09 -10.64
CA LEU A 86 4.53 -2.66 -10.94
C LEU A 86 5.91 -2.37 -11.56
N HIS A 87 6.95 -3.04 -11.10
CA HIS A 87 8.31 -2.89 -11.61
C HIS A 87 8.50 -3.56 -12.98
N GLU A 88 8.08 -4.82 -13.14
CA GLU A 88 8.20 -5.59 -14.39
C GLU A 88 7.43 -4.97 -15.55
N LYS A 89 6.31 -4.31 -15.26
CA LYS A 89 5.47 -3.66 -16.27
C LYS A 89 5.73 -2.16 -16.41
N ASN A 90 6.76 -1.64 -15.71
CA ASN A 90 7.13 -0.22 -15.72
C ASN A 90 5.98 0.73 -15.33
N LEU A 91 5.13 0.30 -14.40
CA LEU A 91 3.94 1.00 -13.94
C LEU A 91 4.18 1.85 -12.69
N ILE A 92 5.38 1.76 -12.11
CA ILE A 92 5.79 2.58 -10.96
C ILE A 92 5.65 4.08 -11.28
N SER A 93 5.99 4.51 -12.49
CA SER A 93 5.84 5.91 -12.88
C SER A 93 4.38 6.34 -13.10
N ILE A 94 3.46 5.38 -13.25
CA ILE A 94 2.06 5.61 -13.61
C ILE A 94 1.17 5.71 -12.36
N TYR A 95 1.39 4.85 -11.35
CA TYR A 95 0.51 4.75 -10.17
C TYR A 95 1.15 5.21 -8.85
N LEU A 96 2.40 5.70 -8.88
CA LEU A 96 3.11 6.21 -7.67
C LEU A 96 3.50 7.67 -7.87
N LEU A 97 2.50 8.50 -8.20
CA LEU A 97 2.67 9.90 -8.56
C LEU A 97 3.13 10.77 -7.38
N THR A 98 2.71 10.50 -6.15
CA THR A 98 3.15 11.27 -4.98
C THR A 98 4.36 10.62 -4.27
N PRO A 99 5.39 11.39 -3.89
CA PRO A 99 6.54 10.92 -3.12
C PRO A 99 6.15 10.17 -1.83
N GLU A 100 5.00 10.50 -1.25
CA GLU A 100 4.44 9.97 -0.03
C GLU A 100 3.94 8.54 -0.27
N VAL A 101 3.09 8.32 -1.28
CA VAL A 101 2.62 6.98 -1.65
C VAL A 101 3.78 6.10 -2.11
N ARG A 102 4.75 6.66 -2.85
CA ARG A 102 5.97 5.96 -3.26
C ARG A 102 6.84 5.55 -2.08
N ARG A 103 6.99 6.41 -1.08
CA ARG A 103 7.70 6.09 0.18
C ARG A 103 6.94 5.05 0.98
N THR A 104 5.61 5.12 1.07
CA THR A 104 4.79 4.16 1.81
C THR A 104 4.85 2.78 1.16
N ILE A 105 4.59 2.67 -0.15
CA ILE A 105 4.62 1.39 -0.86
C ILE A 105 6.05 0.81 -0.91
N GLY A 106 7.08 1.66 -1.11
CA GLY A 106 8.48 1.25 -1.01
C GLY A 106 8.86 0.74 0.39
N PHE A 107 8.37 1.40 1.44
CA PHE A 107 8.55 0.96 2.83
C PHE A 107 7.80 -0.34 3.13
N MET A 108 6.57 -0.51 2.62
CA MET A 108 5.80 -1.74 2.76
C MET A 108 6.52 -2.94 2.16
N VAL A 109 7.15 -2.77 0.99
CA VAL A 109 7.96 -3.84 0.38
C VAL A 109 9.21 -4.13 1.19
N TRP A 110 9.90 -3.10 1.68
CA TRP A 110 11.05 -3.31 2.55
C TRP A 110 10.68 -4.07 3.84
N VAL A 111 9.54 -3.74 4.47
CA VAL A 111 9.03 -4.46 5.65
C VAL A 111 8.64 -5.91 5.32
N GLU A 112 8.01 -6.16 4.18
CA GLU A 112 7.62 -7.53 3.79
C GLU A 112 8.82 -8.39 3.37
N ILE A 113 9.82 -7.82 2.70
CA ILE A 113 11.08 -8.50 2.38
C ILE A 113 11.86 -8.84 3.67
N THR A 114 11.94 -7.90 4.61
CA THR A 114 12.63 -8.12 5.89
C THR A 114 11.92 -9.13 6.79
N LYS A 115 10.59 -9.24 6.74
CA LYS A 115 9.83 -10.30 7.43
C LYS A 115 10.07 -11.71 6.88
N ARG A 116 10.48 -11.87 5.62
CA ARG A 116 10.75 -13.20 5.02
C ARG A 116 12.19 -13.68 5.22
N HIS A 117 13.08 -12.84 5.73
CA HIS A 117 14.51 -13.14 5.91
C HIS A 117 14.97 -13.00 7.38
N GLY A 118 14.02 -13.01 8.32
CA GLY A 118 14.26 -13.06 9.77
C GLY A 118 13.70 -14.33 10.38
#